data_AF-A0A2N5GRG5-F1
#
_entry.id   AF-A0A2N5GRG5-F1
#
_cell.length_a   1.000
_cell.length_b   1.000
_cell.length_c   1.000
_cell.angle_alpha   90.00
_cell.angle_beta   90.00
_cell.angle_gamma   90.00
#
_symmetry.space_group_name_H-M   'P 1'
#
loop_
_entity.id
_entity.type
_entity.pdbx_description
1 polymer ?
#
loop_
_entity_poly.entity_id
_entity_poly.type
_entity_poly.pdbx_seq_one_letter_code
_entity_poly.pdbx_strand_id
1 'polypeptide(L)'
;MLKNQLNFSSYLFYKKGVLIVVKKFGVYVFIIGLSFFLFPLFSKDETVLLNVKDYGAVGDGVSDDTKALQKALQDGAGHIIYFPDGEYKITKELQIKGHTEMYGSYAILKTSSALKTVMRVKGSNIRIRNLTVDGNNTSLRGITIEEGSSNVFIVKSIIKNFTQPNHRSLFRLTVSAIRIQGGTRNIVLDHNKIENVMARNPVKGWGHFVARGILISPAYKKQAATKNIKISNSTFKEIGPKDDGDAIVIQGFNERVNLQILNNSFSNIYKRAIKIQSPGVLIKGNEIFNSFFQNNFYSTYSEEKEYDMWAAISVYANHVTISHNKIAGVGNYARIIDVANASDVHIIKNYLRNGGKGSYNHSSIIAITSNNSKRAIKNFTILHNVLVNGRYGVYANSNIPGLKELNNKIVNVKYR
;
A
#
# COMPACT_ATOMS: atom_id res chain seq x y z
N MET A 1 79.73 -2.34 -70.23
CA MET A 1 78.44 -1.66 -70.47
C MET A 1 77.31 -2.69 -70.37
N LEU A 2 76.34 -2.42 -69.48
CA LEU A 2 74.92 -2.87 -69.43
C LEU A 2 74.54 -4.33 -69.77
N LYS A 3 73.96 -5.05 -68.78
CA LYS A 3 72.53 -5.49 -68.76
C LYS A 3 72.13 -6.29 -67.50
N ASN A 4 71.12 -5.77 -66.79
CA ASN A 4 69.97 -6.36 -66.06
C ASN A 4 70.01 -7.83 -65.59
N GLN A 5 69.90 -8.09 -64.28
CA GLN A 5 68.68 -8.28 -63.46
C GLN A 5 67.93 -9.60 -63.70
N LEU A 6 67.80 -10.40 -62.62
CA LEU A 6 66.63 -11.25 -62.36
C LEU A 6 66.41 -11.36 -60.84
N ASN A 7 65.19 -11.00 -60.43
CA ASN A 7 64.68 -10.88 -59.07
C ASN A 7 64.47 -12.24 -58.38
N PHE A 8 65.10 -12.46 -57.23
CA PHE A 8 64.81 -13.60 -56.31
C PHE A 8 64.12 -13.17 -55.00
N SER A 9 63.76 -11.90 -54.84
CA SER A 9 63.32 -11.34 -53.55
C SER A 9 61.81 -11.53 -53.25
N SER A 10 60.96 -11.72 -54.26
CA SER A 10 59.50 -11.69 -54.09
C SER A 10 58.88 -13.00 -53.57
N TYR A 11 59.53 -14.15 -53.71
CA TYR A 11 58.96 -15.45 -53.28
C TYR A 11 59.15 -15.73 -51.77
N LEU A 12 60.21 -15.17 -51.15
CA LEU A 12 60.50 -15.40 -49.73
C LEU A 12 59.62 -14.59 -48.78
N PHE A 13 59.19 -13.39 -49.18
CA PHE A 13 58.34 -12.52 -48.37
C PHE A 13 56.91 -13.06 -48.24
N TYR A 14 56.38 -13.70 -49.29
CA TYR A 14 55.01 -14.23 -49.27
C TYR A 14 54.85 -15.42 -48.31
N LYS A 15 55.85 -16.33 -48.24
CA LYS A 15 55.83 -17.45 -47.29
C LYS A 15 55.95 -17.00 -45.83
N LYS A 16 56.78 -15.99 -45.52
CA LYS A 16 56.88 -15.46 -44.13
C LYS A 16 55.61 -14.73 -43.70
N GLY A 17 55.00 -13.94 -44.59
CA GLY A 17 53.73 -13.25 -44.31
C GLY A 17 52.58 -14.21 -44.03
N VAL A 18 52.40 -15.23 -44.89
CA VAL A 18 51.36 -16.26 -44.72
C VAL A 18 51.59 -17.08 -43.45
N LEU A 19 52.84 -17.47 -43.14
CA LEU A 19 53.15 -18.23 -41.93
C LEU A 19 52.89 -17.44 -40.63
N ILE A 20 53.10 -16.12 -40.65
CA ILE A 20 52.79 -15.22 -39.52
C ILE A 20 51.28 -15.03 -39.36
N VAL A 21 50.53 -14.92 -40.45
CA VAL A 21 49.07 -14.80 -40.42
C VAL A 21 48.42 -16.09 -39.91
N VAL A 22 48.88 -17.27 -40.35
CA VAL A 22 48.36 -18.57 -39.89
C VAL A 22 48.68 -18.82 -38.41
N LYS A 23 49.87 -18.43 -37.92
CA LYS A 23 50.20 -18.49 -36.49
C LYS A 23 49.34 -17.56 -35.64
N LYS A 24 49.09 -16.32 -36.08
CA LYS A 24 48.21 -15.39 -35.37
C LYS A 24 46.76 -15.88 -35.35
N PHE A 25 46.26 -16.40 -36.48
CA PHE A 25 44.90 -16.94 -36.57
C PHE A 25 44.71 -18.17 -35.66
N GLY A 26 45.70 -19.06 -35.60
CA GLY A 26 45.71 -20.19 -34.65
C GLY A 26 45.68 -19.74 -33.19
N VAL A 27 46.41 -18.69 -32.81
CA VAL A 27 46.36 -18.11 -31.46
C VAL A 27 45.01 -17.45 -31.18
N TYR A 28 44.40 -16.74 -32.13
CA TYR A 28 43.06 -16.17 -31.95
C TYR A 28 41.96 -17.23 -31.84
N VAL A 29 42.02 -18.30 -32.65
CA VAL A 29 41.10 -19.44 -32.54
C VAL A 29 41.30 -20.20 -31.23
N PHE A 30 42.55 -20.33 -30.77
CA PHE A 30 42.85 -20.92 -29.45
C PHE A 30 42.39 -20.02 -28.30
N ILE A 31 42.54 -18.70 -28.38
CA ILE A 31 42.06 -17.75 -27.36
C ILE A 31 40.53 -17.67 -27.35
N ILE A 32 39.86 -17.75 -28.51
CA ILE A 32 38.39 -17.81 -28.61
C ILE A 32 37.87 -19.17 -28.13
N GLY A 33 38.57 -20.25 -28.41
CA GLY A 33 38.26 -21.58 -27.88
C GLY A 33 38.50 -21.68 -26.37
N LEU A 34 39.56 -21.06 -25.86
CA LEU A 34 39.87 -21.00 -24.43
C LEU A 34 38.91 -20.05 -23.71
N SER A 35 38.46 -18.96 -24.33
CA SER A 35 37.43 -18.08 -23.77
C SER A 35 36.05 -18.72 -23.74
N PHE A 36 35.72 -19.59 -24.71
CA PHE A 36 34.53 -20.45 -24.64
C PHE A 36 34.64 -21.54 -23.55
N PHE A 37 35.85 -22.02 -23.24
CA PHE A 37 36.10 -22.94 -22.11
C PHE A 37 36.23 -22.25 -20.74
N LEU A 38 36.46 -20.93 -20.71
CA LEU A 38 36.55 -20.09 -19.51
C LEU A 38 35.32 -19.20 -19.29
N PHE A 39 34.32 -19.24 -20.17
CA PHE A 39 33.00 -18.76 -19.80
C PHE A 39 32.55 -19.65 -18.65
N PRO A 40 32.37 -19.12 -17.42
CA PRO A 40 31.54 -19.85 -16.49
C PRO A 40 30.22 -20.03 -17.26
N LEU A 41 29.80 -21.28 -17.46
CA LEU A 41 28.39 -21.55 -17.64
C LEU A 41 27.73 -20.71 -16.56
N PHE A 42 27.09 -19.61 -16.95
CA PHE A 42 26.20 -18.92 -16.06
C PHE A 42 25.19 -19.99 -15.71
N SER A 43 25.37 -20.62 -14.56
CA SER A 43 24.38 -21.48 -13.97
C SER A 43 23.17 -20.57 -13.92
N LYS A 44 22.17 -20.90 -14.73
CA LYS A 44 20.84 -20.36 -14.54
C LYS A 44 20.53 -20.72 -13.10
N ASP A 45 20.61 -19.76 -12.17
CA ASP A 45 20.27 -20.00 -10.78
C ASP A 45 18.87 -20.59 -10.80
N GLU A 46 18.78 -21.90 -10.65
CA GLU A 46 17.49 -22.57 -10.69
C GLU A 46 16.74 -22.06 -9.48
N THR A 47 15.62 -21.40 -9.74
CA THR A 47 14.73 -20.95 -8.67
C THR A 47 14.18 -22.20 -7.99
N VAL A 48 14.75 -22.56 -6.84
CA VAL A 48 14.29 -23.69 -6.03
C VAL A 48 13.03 -23.30 -5.27
N LEU A 49 12.14 -24.27 -5.10
CA LEU A 49 10.99 -24.17 -4.20
C LEU A 49 11.40 -24.65 -2.81
N LEU A 50 11.41 -23.77 -1.82
CA LEU A 50 11.77 -24.05 -0.44
C LEU A 50 10.50 -24.24 0.39
N ASN A 51 10.18 -25.47 0.78
CA ASN A 51 9.04 -25.74 1.65
C ASN A 51 9.42 -25.48 3.11
N VAL A 52 8.66 -24.64 3.81
CA VAL A 52 8.94 -24.31 5.22
C VAL A 52 8.94 -25.52 6.16
N LYS A 53 8.26 -26.62 5.80
CA LYS A 53 8.28 -27.87 6.57
C LYS A 53 9.67 -28.53 6.55
N ASP A 54 10.44 -28.38 5.47
CA ASP A 54 11.81 -28.89 5.37
C ASP A 54 12.76 -28.15 6.33
N TYR A 55 12.36 -26.98 6.80
CA TYR A 55 13.06 -26.18 7.80
C TYR A 55 12.60 -26.49 9.24
N GLY A 56 11.69 -27.45 9.41
CA GLY A 56 11.16 -27.89 10.70
C GLY A 56 9.90 -27.15 11.16
N ALA A 57 9.21 -26.42 10.29
CA ALA A 57 7.91 -25.84 10.64
C ALA A 57 6.86 -26.96 10.71
N VAL A 58 6.03 -26.96 11.76
CA VAL A 58 5.00 -27.97 12.02
C VAL A 58 3.64 -27.51 11.52
N GLY A 59 3.28 -26.23 11.66
CA GLY A 59 2.01 -25.66 11.18
C GLY A 59 0.74 -26.26 11.82
N ASP A 60 0.83 -26.65 13.09
CA ASP A 60 -0.25 -27.25 13.90
C ASP A 60 -1.00 -26.24 14.79
N GLY A 61 -0.63 -24.96 14.76
CA GLY A 61 -1.15 -23.89 15.61
C GLY A 61 -0.60 -23.88 17.05
N VAL A 62 0.21 -24.87 17.43
CA VAL A 62 0.69 -25.09 18.80
C VAL A 62 2.20 -24.93 18.91
N SER A 63 2.93 -25.60 18.03
CA SER A 63 4.39 -25.59 17.91
C SER A 63 4.87 -24.22 17.45
N ASP A 64 5.92 -23.68 18.09
CA ASP A 64 6.47 -22.38 17.69
C ASP A 64 7.32 -22.50 16.42
N ASP A 65 6.74 -22.12 15.30
CA ASP A 65 7.34 -22.24 13.97
C ASP A 65 8.31 -21.09 13.63
N THR A 66 8.42 -20.09 14.51
CA THR A 66 9.15 -18.84 14.22
C THR A 66 10.57 -19.08 13.72
N LYS A 67 11.33 -19.97 14.35
CA LYS A 67 12.73 -20.24 13.98
C LYS A 67 12.83 -20.92 12.61
N ALA A 68 11.99 -21.93 12.36
CA ALA A 68 11.96 -22.65 11.10
C ALA A 68 11.59 -21.72 9.93
N LEU A 69 10.54 -20.92 10.12
CA LEU A 69 10.11 -19.93 9.13
C LEU A 69 11.18 -18.87 8.88
N GLN A 70 11.81 -18.35 9.92
CA GLN A 70 12.87 -17.36 9.77
C GLN A 70 14.08 -17.95 9.03
N LYS A 71 14.41 -19.23 9.23
CA LYS A 71 15.47 -19.91 8.49
C LYS A 71 15.11 -20.05 7.00
N ALA A 72 13.91 -20.51 6.68
CA ALA A 72 13.44 -20.58 5.29
C ALA A 72 13.47 -19.20 4.60
N LEU A 73 13.12 -18.13 5.32
CA LEU A 73 13.20 -16.75 4.83
C LEU A 73 14.62 -16.24 4.61
N GLN A 74 15.59 -16.73 5.39
CA GLN A 74 17.01 -16.37 5.22
C GLN A 74 17.59 -17.04 3.98
N ASP A 75 17.26 -18.31 3.77
CA ASP A 75 17.78 -19.12 2.66
C ASP A 75 17.00 -18.87 1.35
N GLY A 76 15.81 -18.27 1.42
CA GLY A 76 14.94 -18.05 0.26
C GLY A 76 15.22 -16.80 -0.59
N ALA A 77 16.31 -16.08 -0.37
CA ALA A 77 16.70 -15.00 -1.26
C ALA A 77 17.08 -15.56 -2.64
N GLY A 78 16.42 -15.10 -3.71
CA GLY A 78 16.58 -15.66 -5.06
C GLY A 78 15.74 -16.92 -5.33
N HIS A 79 14.97 -17.39 -4.34
CA HIS A 79 14.16 -18.60 -4.42
C HIS A 79 12.68 -18.31 -4.09
N ILE A 80 11.84 -19.33 -4.22
CA ILE A 80 10.41 -19.25 -3.86
C ILE A 80 10.18 -20.05 -2.58
N ILE A 81 9.63 -19.39 -1.56
CA ILE A 81 9.31 -20.02 -0.28
C ILE A 81 7.83 -20.42 -0.28
N TYR A 82 7.57 -21.70 -0.02
CA TYR A 82 6.24 -22.28 0.01
C TYR A 82 5.79 -22.59 1.43
N PHE A 83 4.57 -22.17 1.75
CA PHE A 83 3.87 -22.47 2.99
C PHE A 83 2.70 -23.41 2.68
N PRO A 84 2.82 -24.72 2.97
CA PRO A 84 1.70 -25.65 2.93
C PRO A 84 0.53 -25.22 3.83
N ASP A 85 -0.61 -25.90 3.69
CA ASP A 85 -1.74 -25.71 4.59
C ASP A 85 -1.33 -25.93 6.05
N GLY A 86 -1.91 -25.12 6.95
CA GLY A 86 -1.62 -25.16 8.37
C GLY A 86 -1.64 -23.79 9.06
N GLU A 87 -1.72 -23.83 10.37
CA GLU A 87 -1.61 -22.67 11.25
C GLU A 87 -0.19 -22.62 11.83
N TYR A 88 0.59 -21.62 11.43
CA TYR A 88 1.96 -21.45 11.85
C TYR A 88 2.04 -20.42 12.97
N LYS A 89 2.37 -20.88 14.18
CA LYS A 89 2.44 -20.01 15.36
C LYS A 89 3.72 -19.18 15.34
N ILE A 90 3.56 -17.87 15.52
CA ILE A 90 4.64 -16.88 15.51
C ILE A 90 4.77 -16.21 16.87
N THR A 91 5.96 -16.29 17.46
CA THR A 91 6.29 -15.66 18.75
C THR A 91 7.30 -14.51 18.60
N LYS A 92 7.93 -14.34 17.44
CA LYS A 92 8.82 -13.20 17.13
C LYS A 92 8.60 -12.69 15.72
N GLU A 93 8.97 -11.43 15.50
CA GLU A 93 8.90 -10.79 14.19
C GLU A 93 9.71 -11.55 13.12
N LEU A 94 9.09 -11.77 11.95
CA LEU A 94 9.72 -12.37 10.78
C LEU A 94 10.34 -11.28 9.89
N GLN A 95 11.59 -11.47 9.51
CA GLN A 95 12.32 -10.58 8.62
C GLN A 95 12.26 -11.08 7.18
N ILE A 96 11.71 -10.26 6.29
CA ILE A 96 11.63 -10.52 4.85
C ILE A 96 12.64 -9.62 4.14
N LYS A 97 13.63 -10.23 3.50
CA LYS A 97 14.72 -9.51 2.81
C LYS A 97 14.41 -9.35 1.31
N GLY A 98 15.26 -8.60 0.61
CA GLY A 98 15.14 -8.43 -0.83
C GLY A 98 15.25 -9.76 -1.60
N HIS A 99 14.68 -9.79 -2.80
CA HIS A 99 14.64 -10.95 -3.69
C HIS A 99 13.93 -12.18 -3.11
N THR A 100 12.99 -11.95 -2.18
CA THR A 100 12.15 -13.02 -1.62
C THR A 100 10.81 -13.09 -2.34
N GLU A 101 10.47 -14.25 -2.84
CA GLU A 101 9.10 -14.59 -3.21
C GLU A 101 8.56 -15.66 -2.26
N MET A 102 7.36 -15.43 -1.70
CA MET A 102 6.71 -16.39 -0.81
C MET A 102 5.23 -16.51 -1.11
N TYR A 103 4.70 -17.73 -1.00
CA TYR A 103 3.28 -17.98 -1.13
C TYR A 103 2.75 -19.10 -0.26
N GLY A 104 1.47 -19.00 0.12
CA GLY A 104 0.77 -20.02 0.87
C GLY A 104 -0.24 -20.81 0.04
N SER A 105 -0.59 -21.98 0.57
CA SER A 105 -1.76 -22.76 0.20
C SER A 105 -2.63 -22.95 1.44
N TYR A 106 -3.44 -21.94 1.76
CA TYR A 106 -4.25 -21.85 3.00
C TYR A 106 -3.45 -21.67 4.30
N ALA A 107 -2.15 -21.34 4.20
CA ALA A 107 -1.31 -21.08 5.36
C ALA A 107 -1.71 -19.82 6.16
N ILE A 108 -1.80 -19.98 7.47
CA ILE A 108 -2.09 -18.92 8.44
C ILE A 108 -0.87 -18.68 9.32
N LEU A 109 -0.20 -17.54 9.18
CA LEU A 109 0.80 -17.09 10.13
C LEU A 109 0.10 -16.34 11.27
N LYS A 110 0.04 -16.96 12.45
CA LYS A 110 -0.76 -16.45 13.58
C LYS A 110 0.12 -16.13 14.77
N THR A 111 -0.01 -14.92 15.31
CA THR A 111 0.83 -14.52 16.44
C THR A 111 0.31 -15.05 17.78
N SER A 112 1.23 -15.38 18.68
CA SER A 112 0.90 -15.77 20.06
C SER A 112 1.67 -14.96 21.12
N SER A 113 2.29 -13.85 20.71
CA SER A 113 3.05 -12.96 21.59
C SER A 113 2.80 -11.49 21.24
N ALA A 114 3.17 -10.60 22.15
CA ALA A 114 3.03 -9.16 21.95
C ALA A 114 4.06 -8.63 20.92
N LEU A 115 3.66 -8.53 19.65
CA LEU A 115 4.56 -8.04 18.59
C LEU A 115 4.25 -6.61 18.17
N LYS A 116 5.31 -5.86 17.84
CA LYS A 116 5.18 -4.57 17.16
C LYS A 116 4.76 -4.74 15.70
N THR A 117 5.34 -5.72 15.02
CA THR A 117 5.06 -6.10 13.64
C THR A 117 5.19 -7.62 13.51
N VAL A 118 4.31 -8.28 12.75
CA VAL A 118 4.48 -9.71 12.42
C VAL A 118 5.56 -9.90 11.36
N MET A 119 5.50 -9.17 10.25
CA MET A 119 6.47 -9.23 9.15
C MET A 119 7.12 -7.87 8.89
N ARG A 120 8.44 -7.80 9.00
CA ARG A 120 9.24 -6.63 8.61
C ARG A 120 9.85 -6.86 7.23
N VAL A 121 9.44 -6.05 6.27
CA VAL A 121 9.89 -6.11 4.88
C VAL A 121 10.96 -5.05 4.64
N LYS A 122 12.14 -5.48 4.20
CA LYS A 122 13.27 -4.61 3.87
C LYS A 122 14.04 -5.12 2.65
N GLY A 123 14.03 -4.33 1.58
CA GLY A 123 14.78 -4.63 0.35
C GLY A 123 13.95 -4.45 -0.91
N SER A 124 14.51 -4.88 -2.05
CA SER A 124 13.86 -4.81 -3.37
C SER A 124 13.30 -6.15 -3.82
N ASN A 125 12.29 -6.11 -4.70
CA ASN A 125 11.77 -7.29 -5.41
C ASN A 125 11.23 -8.36 -4.46
N ILE A 126 10.20 -8.00 -3.70
CA ILE A 126 9.60 -8.86 -2.68
C ILE A 126 8.16 -9.17 -3.08
N ARG A 127 7.76 -10.45 -3.04
CA ARG A 127 6.39 -10.88 -3.33
C ARG A 127 5.85 -11.75 -2.21
N ILE A 128 4.73 -11.33 -1.60
CA ILE A 128 4.01 -12.07 -0.55
C ILE A 128 2.61 -12.39 -1.09
N ARG A 129 2.29 -13.66 -1.31
CA ARG A 129 1.06 -14.07 -2.01
C ARG A 129 0.26 -15.12 -1.24
N ASN A 130 -1.07 -15.08 -1.30
CA ASN A 130 -1.95 -16.17 -0.82
C ASN A 130 -1.69 -16.60 0.65
N LEU A 131 -1.37 -15.66 1.53
CA LEU A 131 -1.11 -15.93 2.94
C LEU A 131 -2.14 -15.25 3.83
N THR A 132 -2.48 -15.89 4.95
CA THR A 132 -3.16 -15.20 6.05
C THR A 132 -2.12 -14.75 7.08
N VAL A 133 -2.08 -13.46 7.39
CA VAL A 133 -1.32 -12.88 8.51
C VAL A 133 -2.32 -12.48 9.58
N ASP A 134 -2.39 -13.28 10.63
CA ASP A 134 -3.33 -13.12 11.75
C ASP A 134 -2.60 -12.59 12.98
N GLY A 135 -2.88 -11.34 13.34
CA GLY A 135 -2.33 -10.71 14.53
C GLY A 135 -2.93 -11.22 15.84
N ASN A 136 -3.95 -12.08 15.79
CA ASN A 136 -4.59 -12.76 16.91
C ASN A 136 -4.93 -11.82 18.08
N ASN A 137 -5.19 -10.54 17.80
CA ASN A 137 -5.35 -9.47 18.79
C ASN A 137 -4.18 -9.34 19.79
N THR A 138 -3.02 -9.89 19.46
CA THR A 138 -1.77 -9.85 20.23
C THR A 138 -0.69 -9.04 19.53
N SER A 139 -0.93 -8.59 18.29
CA SER A 139 0.04 -7.81 17.52
C SER A 139 -0.47 -6.43 17.16
N LEU A 140 0.43 -5.44 17.29
CA LEU A 140 0.16 -4.05 16.94
C LEU A 140 0.02 -3.85 15.42
N ARG A 141 0.82 -4.60 14.64
CA ARG A 141 0.85 -4.48 13.17
C ARG A 141 1.07 -5.81 12.47
N GLY A 142 0.49 -5.95 11.29
CA GLY A 142 0.73 -7.09 10.40
C GLY A 142 2.05 -6.96 9.69
N ILE A 143 2.10 -6.12 8.65
CA ILE A 143 3.26 -5.99 7.76
C ILE A 143 3.79 -4.56 7.81
N THR A 144 5.09 -4.39 8.06
CA THR A 144 5.77 -3.09 7.95
C THR A 144 6.77 -3.13 6.79
N ILE A 145 6.54 -2.31 5.77
CA ILE A 145 7.47 -2.06 4.66
C ILE A 145 8.35 -0.87 5.02
N GLU A 146 9.64 -1.14 5.23
CA GLU A 146 10.60 -0.14 5.71
C GLU A 146 11.20 0.71 4.60
N GLU A 147 11.73 1.85 5.00
CA GLU A 147 12.52 2.73 4.15
C GLU A 147 13.59 1.98 3.34
N GLY A 148 13.81 2.43 2.11
CA GLY A 148 14.74 1.81 1.16
C GLY A 148 14.12 0.63 0.38
N SER A 149 12.96 0.13 0.80
CA SER A 149 12.31 -0.98 0.10
C SER A 149 11.67 -0.55 -1.22
N SER A 150 11.72 -1.45 -2.21
CA SER A 150 11.16 -1.17 -3.54
C SER A 150 10.61 -2.40 -4.26
N ASN A 151 9.67 -2.21 -5.18
CA ASN A 151 9.07 -3.32 -5.95
C ASN A 151 8.53 -4.42 -5.02
N VAL A 152 7.66 -4.02 -4.08
CA VAL A 152 7.04 -4.91 -3.10
C VAL A 152 5.60 -5.18 -3.50
N PHE A 153 5.24 -6.45 -3.60
CA PHE A 153 3.91 -6.91 -4.00
C PHE A 153 3.32 -7.75 -2.87
N ILE A 154 2.16 -7.34 -2.34
CA ILE A 154 1.37 -8.13 -1.39
C ILE A 154 0.04 -8.41 -2.08
N VAL A 155 -0.22 -9.68 -2.40
CA VAL A 155 -1.30 -10.03 -3.34
C VAL A 155 -2.12 -11.22 -2.84
N LYS A 156 -3.45 -11.13 -2.93
CA LYS A 156 -4.37 -12.23 -2.57
C LYS A 156 -4.21 -12.72 -1.12
N SER A 157 -3.78 -11.83 -0.21
CA SER A 157 -3.52 -12.17 1.19
C SER A 157 -4.62 -11.66 2.11
N ILE A 158 -4.79 -12.31 3.26
CA ILE A 158 -5.70 -11.87 4.32
C ILE A 158 -4.84 -11.33 5.47
N ILE A 159 -5.08 -10.11 5.91
CA ILE A 159 -4.33 -9.44 6.98
C ILE A 159 -5.33 -9.00 8.04
N LYS A 160 -5.38 -9.71 9.17
CA LYS A 160 -6.48 -9.54 10.15
C LYS A 160 -6.07 -9.54 11.63
N ASN A 161 -6.97 -9.05 12.48
CA ASN A 161 -6.95 -9.14 13.95
C ASN A 161 -5.78 -8.40 14.61
N PHE A 162 -5.69 -7.09 14.40
CA PHE A 162 -4.65 -6.25 15.01
C PHE A 162 -5.24 -5.29 16.03
N THR A 163 -4.56 -5.18 17.17
CA THR A 163 -4.89 -4.22 18.24
C THR A 163 -3.63 -3.84 19.02
N GLN A 164 -3.74 -2.88 19.93
CA GLN A 164 -2.67 -2.60 20.89
C GLN A 164 -2.50 -3.79 21.85
N PRO A 165 -1.37 -4.52 21.86
CA PRO A 165 -1.22 -5.63 22.80
C PRO A 165 -1.08 -5.14 24.24
N ASN A 166 -1.30 -6.04 25.20
CA ASN A 166 -1.08 -5.74 26.62
C ASN A 166 0.43 -5.75 26.92
N HIS A 167 1.14 -4.74 26.40
CA HIS A 167 2.59 -4.62 26.50
C HIS A 167 2.98 -3.15 26.68
N ARG A 168 3.78 -2.85 27.71
CA ARG A 168 4.08 -1.49 28.19
C ARG A 168 4.59 -0.53 27.12
N SER A 169 5.36 -0.99 26.15
CA SER A 169 5.90 -0.13 25.07
C SER A 169 4.98 0.00 23.84
N LEU A 170 3.97 -0.87 23.71
CA LEU A 170 3.15 -1.00 22.51
C LEU A 170 1.71 -0.52 22.71
N PHE A 171 1.18 -0.59 23.94
CA PHE A 171 -0.24 -0.35 24.22
C PHE A 171 -0.73 1.07 23.90
N ARG A 172 0.19 2.04 23.72
CA ARG A 172 -0.09 3.42 23.31
C ARG A 172 0.42 3.79 21.92
N LEU A 173 0.75 2.81 21.10
CA LEU A 173 1.15 3.05 19.70
C LEU A 173 -0.06 2.91 18.77
N THR A 174 0.04 3.51 17.59
CA THR A 174 -0.96 3.37 16.53
C THR A 174 -0.98 1.95 15.99
N VAL A 175 -2.17 1.35 15.97
CA VAL A 175 -2.46 0.04 15.38
C VAL A 175 -2.50 0.17 13.86
N SER A 176 -1.91 -0.77 13.13
CA SER A 176 -2.11 -0.82 11.68
C SER A 176 -1.93 -2.20 11.06
N ALA A 177 -2.84 -2.66 10.19
CA ALA A 177 -2.63 -3.92 9.47
C ALA A 177 -1.39 -3.87 8.57
N ILE A 178 -1.26 -2.82 7.75
CA ILE A 178 -0.07 -2.58 6.92
C ILE A 178 0.49 -1.18 7.18
N ARG A 179 1.80 -1.10 7.37
CA ARG A 179 2.55 0.15 7.51
C ARG A 179 3.54 0.29 6.35
N ILE A 180 3.43 1.39 5.60
CA ILE A 180 4.40 1.77 4.56
C ILE A 180 5.15 3.01 5.06
N GLN A 181 6.47 2.90 5.19
CA GLN A 181 7.30 4.02 5.61
C GLN A 181 7.69 4.92 4.43
N GLY A 182 8.13 6.15 4.71
CA GLY A 182 8.75 7.02 3.71
C GLY A 182 10.01 6.38 3.09
N GLY A 183 10.45 6.90 1.96
CA GLY A 183 11.61 6.40 1.22
C GLY A 183 11.40 5.03 0.54
N THR A 184 10.15 4.56 0.48
CA THR A 184 9.75 3.36 -0.27
C THR A 184 9.30 3.72 -1.69
N ARG A 185 9.39 2.77 -2.63
CA ARG A 185 8.91 3.00 -4.01
C ARG A 185 8.30 1.77 -4.66
N ASN A 186 7.33 1.96 -5.55
CA ASN A 186 6.71 0.88 -6.34
C ASN A 186 6.13 -0.22 -5.45
N ILE A 187 5.13 0.14 -4.65
CA ILE A 187 4.45 -0.78 -3.74
C ILE A 187 3.07 -1.12 -4.30
N VAL A 188 2.76 -2.41 -4.41
CA VAL A 188 1.49 -2.92 -4.92
C VAL A 188 0.81 -3.78 -3.87
N LEU A 189 -0.39 -3.38 -3.45
CA LEU A 189 -1.28 -4.14 -2.61
C LEU A 189 -2.51 -4.47 -3.44
N ASP A 190 -2.72 -5.73 -3.79
CA ASP A 190 -3.75 -6.12 -4.76
C ASP A 190 -4.55 -7.37 -4.31
N HIS A 191 -5.88 -7.35 -4.47
CA HIS A 191 -6.75 -8.48 -4.08
C HIS A 191 -6.61 -8.93 -2.63
N ASN A 192 -6.25 -8.04 -1.71
CA ASN A 192 -6.09 -8.39 -0.29
C ASN A 192 -7.40 -8.20 0.49
N LYS A 193 -7.53 -8.91 1.61
CA LYS A 193 -8.55 -8.64 2.62
C LYS A 193 -7.89 -8.07 3.86
N ILE A 194 -8.31 -6.89 4.30
CA ILE A 194 -7.79 -6.23 5.50
C ILE A 194 -8.93 -6.08 6.50
N GLU A 195 -8.84 -6.81 7.61
CA GLU A 195 -10.00 -7.05 8.49
C GLU A 195 -9.66 -6.86 9.97
N ASN A 196 -10.62 -6.38 10.77
CA ASN A 196 -10.53 -6.32 12.23
C ASN A 196 -9.23 -5.64 12.73
N VAL A 197 -9.11 -4.35 12.45
CA VAL A 197 -8.01 -3.51 12.94
C VAL A 197 -8.60 -2.48 13.90
N MET A 198 -8.46 -2.77 15.20
CA MET A 198 -9.15 -2.04 16.26
C MET A 198 -8.19 -1.48 17.30
N ALA A 199 -8.23 -0.17 17.53
CA ALA A 199 -7.56 0.43 18.67
C ALA A 199 -8.42 0.30 19.94
N ARG A 200 -7.77 0.06 21.08
CA ARG A 200 -8.45 -0.12 22.38
C ARG A 200 -7.87 0.76 23.49
N ASN A 201 -6.89 1.58 23.17
CA ASN A 201 -6.26 2.54 24.07
C ASN A 201 -5.90 3.84 23.33
N PRO A 202 -5.82 4.99 24.04
CA PRO A 202 -5.31 6.22 23.46
C PRO A 202 -3.85 6.11 23.03
N VAL A 203 -3.52 6.71 21.89
CA VAL A 203 -2.11 6.76 21.45
C VAL A 203 -1.30 7.80 22.21
N LYS A 204 0.02 7.61 22.33
CA LYS A 204 0.89 8.54 23.06
C LYS A 204 0.81 9.94 22.46
N GLY A 205 0.56 10.94 23.29
CA GLY A 205 0.42 12.35 22.89
C GLY A 205 -0.98 12.74 22.41
N TRP A 206 -1.93 11.79 22.36
CA TRP A 206 -3.31 12.04 21.98
C TRP A 206 -4.27 11.44 23.00
N GLY A 207 -5.41 12.08 23.23
CA GLY A 207 -6.45 11.61 24.15
C GLY A 207 -7.40 10.56 23.55
N HIS A 208 -7.20 10.15 22.29
CA HIS A 208 -8.17 9.35 21.53
C HIS A 208 -7.54 8.11 20.86
N PHE A 209 -8.39 7.19 20.43
CA PHE A 209 -7.99 5.89 19.88
C PHE A 209 -7.72 6.01 18.38
N VAL A 210 -6.69 5.33 17.88
CA VAL A 210 -6.22 5.49 16.48
C VAL A 210 -5.87 4.13 15.87
N ALA A 211 -6.58 3.76 14.80
CA ALA A 211 -6.31 2.54 14.03
C ALA A 211 -6.31 2.81 12.53
N ARG A 212 -5.54 2.00 11.80
CA ARG A 212 -5.31 2.17 10.36
C ARG A 212 -5.35 0.84 9.64
N GLY A 213 -6.19 0.65 8.63
CA GLY A 213 -6.03 -0.53 7.76
C GLY A 213 -4.66 -0.51 7.08
N ILE A 214 -4.39 0.57 6.35
CA ILE A 214 -3.10 0.89 5.75
C ILE A 214 -2.67 2.28 6.21
N LEU A 215 -1.47 2.37 6.77
CA LEU A 215 -0.84 3.62 7.17
C LEU A 215 0.40 3.89 6.32
N ILE A 216 0.38 4.98 5.57
CA ILE A 216 1.49 5.45 4.74
C ILE A 216 2.00 6.77 5.32
N SER A 217 3.18 6.76 5.96
CA SER A 217 3.75 8.00 6.52
C SER A 217 5.25 7.91 6.77
N PRO A 218 5.93 9.06 7.02
CA PRO A 218 7.28 9.06 7.55
C PRO A 218 7.38 8.28 8.87
N ALA A 219 8.47 7.55 9.06
CA ALA A 219 8.85 6.94 10.34
C ALA A 219 9.52 7.97 11.28
N TYR A 220 10.08 9.05 10.74
CA TYR A 220 10.70 10.17 11.45
C TYR A 220 10.54 11.49 10.68
N LYS A 221 10.87 12.63 11.30
CA LYS A 221 10.48 13.99 10.85
C LYS A 221 10.96 14.38 9.44
N LYS A 222 12.15 13.94 9.02
CA LYS A 222 12.78 14.29 7.74
C LYS A 222 13.03 13.06 6.86
N GLN A 223 12.02 12.19 6.72
CA GLN A 223 12.13 11.02 5.83
C GLN A 223 11.68 11.38 4.41
N ALA A 224 12.35 10.82 3.40
CA ALA A 224 11.96 11.00 2.01
C ALA A 224 10.52 10.53 1.76
N ALA A 225 9.84 11.14 0.79
CA ALA A 225 8.49 10.71 0.43
C ALA A 225 8.50 9.31 -0.20
N THR A 226 7.48 8.51 0.10
CA THR A 226 7.19 7.30 -0.67
C THR A 226 6.68 7.68 -2.07
N LYS A 227 6.94 6.85 -3.08
CA LYS A 227 6.52 7.10 -4.47
C LYS A 227 5.90 5.86 -5.10
N ASN A 228 4.87 6.05 -5.93
CA ASN A 228 4.25 5.01 -6.75
C ASN A 228 3.69 3.87 -5.91
N ILE A 229 2.51 4.09 -5.34
CA ILE A 229 1.79 3.10 -4.54
C ILE A 229 0.48 2.79 -5.25
N LYS A 230 0.16 1.51 -5.40
CA LYS A 230 -1.14 1.05 -5.92
C LYS A 230 -1.80 0.15 -4.89
N ILE A 231 -3.00 0.52 -4.47
CA ILE A 231 -3.88 -0.26 -3.61
C ILE A 231 -5.11 -0.59 -4.44
N SER A 232 -5.27 -1.84 -4.85
CA SER A 232 -6.33 -2.23 -5.79
C SER A 232 -7.08 -3.50 -5.44
N ASN A 233 -8.34 -3.57 -5.89
CA ASN A 233 -9.18 -4.78 -5.85
C ASN A 233 -9.27 -5.44 -4.46
N SER A 234 -9.04 -4.67 -3.39
CA SER A 234 -8.92 -5.18 -2.03
C SER A 234 -10.18 -4.84 -1.23
N THR A 235 -10.45 -5.61 -0.18
CA THR A 235 -11.59 -5.40 0.72
C THR A 235 -11.13 -4.94 2.09
N PHE A 236 -11.78 -3.92 2.64
CA PHE A 236 -11.52 -3.39 3.97
C PHE A 236 -12.77 -3.55 4.83
N LYS A 237 -12.62 -4.14 6.01
CA LYS A 237 -13.73 -4.42 6.91
C LYS A 237 -13.33 -4.30 8.37
N GLU A 238 -14.21 -3.74 9.20
CA GLU A 238 -13.98 -3.59 10.66
C GLU A 238 -12.67 -2.83 10.97
N ILE A 239 -12.62 -1.55 10.60
CA ILE A 239 -11.45 -0.68 10.89
C ILE A 239 -11.91 0.46 11.80
N GLY A 240 -11.45 0.48 13.05
CA GLY A 240 -12.06 1.31 14.09
C GLY A 240 -11.19 1.55 15.32
N PRO A 241 -11.69 2.33 16.29
CA PRO A 241 -13.09 2.77 16.46
C PRO A 241 -13.37 4.13 15.80
N LYS A 242 -14.54 4.74 16.09
CA LYS A 242 -14.99 6.03 15.50
C LYS A 242 -14.04 7.17 15.79
N ASP A 243 -13.29 7.11 16.89
CA ASP A 243 -12.34 8.12 17.36
C ASP A 243 -11.35 8.57 16.29
N ASP A 244 -10.69 7.62 15.64
CA ASP A 244 -9.80 7.86 14.49
C ASP A 244 -9.51 6.52 13.79
N GLY A 245 -10.55 5.76 13.44
CA GLY A 245 -10.47 4.50 12.71
C GLY A 245 -10.61 4.72 11.22
N ASP A 246 -9.47 4.73 10.52
CA ASP A 246 -9.42 5.05 9.10
C ASP A 246 -8.87 3.86 8.28
N ALA A 247 -9.51 3.48 7.18
CA ALA A 247 -9.07 2.31 6.41
C ALA A 247 -7.76 2.56 5.67
N ILE A 248 -7.66 3.62 4.86
CA ILE A 248 -6.41 4.01 4.17
C ILE A 248 -6.04 5.42 4.56
N VAL A 249 -4.82 5.62 5.07
CA VAL A 249 -4.29 6.94 5.42
C VAL A 249 -2.93 7.16 4.81
N ILE A 250 -2.77 8.31 4.15
CA ILE A 250 -1.47 8.83 3.73
C ILE A 250 -1.23 10.21 4.34
N GLN A 251 -0.10 10.38 5.01
CA GLN A 251 0.17 11.61 5.77
C GLN A 251 1.66 11.91 5.93
N GLY A 252 1.98 13.19 6.15
CA GLY A 252 3.32 13.63 6.55
C GLY A 252 4.31 13.87 5.39
N PHE A 253 3.86 13.82 4.14
CA PHE A 253 4.66 14.17 2.97
C PHE A 253 4.18 15.47 2.33
N ASN A 254 5.13 16.34 1.97
CA ASN A 254 4.85 17.61 1.30
C ASN A 254 4.91 17.51 -0.23
N GLU A 255 5.44 16.41 -0.76
CA GLU A 255 5.57 16.16 -2.18
C GLU A 255 4.56 15.16 -2.71
N ARG A 256 4.31 15.16 -4.03
CA ARG A 256 3.41 14.21 -4.67
C ARG A 256 3.92 12.77 -4.50
N VAL A 257 3.04 11.89 -4.02
CA VAL A 257 3.36 10.49 -3.71
C VAL A 257 2.96 9.51 -4.82
N ASN A 258 2.12 9.93 -5.77
CA ASN A 258 1.57 9.07 -6.83
C ASN A 258 0.90 7.80 -6.23
N LEU A 259 -0.07 8.01 -5.35
CA LEU A 259 -0.88 6.94 -4.76
C LEU A 259 -2.14 6.72 -5.60
N GLN A 260 -2.41 5.47 -5.97
CA GLN A 260 -3.62 5.05 -6.66
C GLN A 260 -4.42 4.10 -5.77
N ILE A 261 -5.66 4.45 -5.47
CA ILE A 261 -6.62 3.65 -4.68
C ILE A 261 -7.76 3.27 -5.63
N LEU A 262 -7.73 2.03 -6.13
CA LEU A 262 -8.51 1.59 -7.29
C LEU A 262 -9.42 0.40 -6.98
N ASN A 263 -10.71 0.49 -7.27
CA ASN A 263 -11.62 -0.66 -7.26
C ASN A 263 -11.64 -1.45 -5.94
N ASN A 264 -11.44 -0.78 -4.80
CA ASN A 264 -11.52 -1.42 -3.48
C ASN A 264 -12.95 -1.32 -2.92
N SER A 265 -13.30 -2.24 -2.03
CA SER A 265 -14.55 -2.18 -1.27
C SER A 265 -14.31 -1.92 0.21
N PHE A 266 -15.15 -1.10 0.82
CA PHE A 266 -15.05 -0.68 2.22
C PHE A 266 -16.40 -0.87 2.91
N SER A 267 -16.40 -1.57 4.05
CA SER A 267 -17.58 -1.76 4.90
C SER A 267 -17.18 -1.72 6.37
N ASN A 268 -18.09 -1.32 7.26
CA ASN A 268 -17.83 -1.26 8.71
C ASN A 268 -16.54 -0.47 9.04
N ILE A 269 -16.35 0.68 8.39
CA ILE A 269 -15.23 1.58 8.66
C ILE A 269 -15.71 2.69 9.58
N TYR A 270 -15.13 2.82 10.76
CA TYR A 270 -15.77 3.55 11.84
C TYR A 270 -15.65 5.07 11.70
N LYS A 271 -14.59 5.62 11.07
CA LYS A 271 -14.47 7.08 10.88
C LYS A 271 -14.42 7.49 9.42
N ARG A 272 -13.39 7.04 8.69
CA ARG A 272 -13.20 7.34 7.25
C ARG A 272 -12.65 6.15 6.49
N ALA A 273 -13.20 5.87 5.30
CA ALA A 273 -12.60 4.87 4.43
C ALA A 273 -11.23 5.34 3.92
N ILE A 274 -11.14 6.59 3.46
CA ILE A 274 -9.90 7.12 2.88
C ILE A 274 -9.60 8.50 3.46
N LYS A 275 -8.39 8.71 3.98
CA LYS A 275 -7.90 10.01 4.48
C LYS A 275 -6.59 10.39 3.82
N ILE A 276 -6.61 11.50 3.08
CA ILE A 276 -5.48 12.00 2.30
C ILE A 276 -4.92 13.25 2.95
N GLN A 277 -3.68 13.18 3.42
CA GLN A 277 -2.93 14.30 4.01
C GLN A 277 -1.55 14.46 3.36
N SER A 278 -1.39 13.92 2.16
CA SER A 278 -0.21 14.14 1.31
C SER A 278 -0.65 14.17 -0.16
N PRO A 279 0.00 14.98 -1.00
CA PRO A 279 -0.53 15.30 -2.31
C PRO A 279 -0.29 14.19 -3.35
N GLY A 280 -1.01 14.26 -4.48
CA GLY A 280 -0.81 13.39 -5.65
C GLY A 280 -1.48 12.02 -5.49
N VAL A 281 -2.81 12.03 -5.35
CA VAL A 281 -3.60 10.82 -5.11
C VAL A 281 -4.75 10.69 -6.12
N LEU A 282 -4.93 9.48 -6.68
CA LEU A 282 -6.08 9.08 -7.46
C LEU A 282 -6.93 8.09 -6.68
N ILE A 283 -8.22 8.39 -6.49
CA ILE A 283 -9.21 7.54 -5.85
C ILE A 283 -10.27 7.22 -6.91
N LYS A 284 -10.25 5.99 -7.45
CA LYS A 284 -11.11 5.64 -8.59
C LYS A 284 -11.80 4.29 -8.46
N GLY A 285 -13.08 4.22 -8.81
CA GLY A 285 -13.79 2.95 -8.94
C GLY A 285 -14.10 2.25 -7.62
N ASN A 286 -13.89 2.89 -6.47
CA ASN A 286 -14.07 2.26 -5.17
C ASN A 286 -15.55 2.25 -4.76
N GLU A 287 -15.92 1.22 -3.99
CA GLU A 287 -17.23 1.11 -3.35
C GLU A 287 -17.08 1.31 -1.84
N ILE A 288 -17.72 2.35 -1.28
CA ILE A 288 -17.69 2.62 0.15
C ILE A 288 -19.11 2.54 0.68
N PHE A 289 -19.34 1.65 1.66
CA PHE A 289 -20.64 1.42 2.26
C PHE A 289 -20.60 1.76 3.76
N ASN A 290 -21.37 2.78 4.16
CA ASN A 290 -21.63 3.05 5.58
C ASN A 290 -22.67 2.06 6.12
N SER A 291 -22.19 1.03 6.80
CA SER A 291 -23.02 -0.03 7.37
C SER A 291 -23.69 0.33 8.69
N PHE A 292 -23.29 1.43 9.32
CA PHE A 292 -23.80 1.84 10.62
C PHE A 292 -25.16 2.50 10.50
N PHE A 293 -25.94 2.51 11.58
CA PHE A 293 -27.18 3.27 11.69
C PHE A 293 -27.47 3.50 13.17
N GLN A 294 -27.12 4.69 13.66
CA GLN A 294 -27.22 5.09 15.06
C GLN A 294 -26.56 4.11 16.04
N ASN A 295 -25.49 3.43 15.60
CA ASN A 295 -24.80 2.39 16.37
C ASN A 295 -23.27 2.48 16.28
N ASN A 296 -22.75 3.61 15.83
CA ASN A 296 -21.32 3.90 15.81
C ASN A 296 -21.03 5.15 16.64
N PHE A 297 -20.25 4.99 17.71
CA PHE A 297 -20.03 6.04 18.72
C PHE A 297 -18.54 6.23 19.01
N TYR A 298 -18.18 7.45 19.41
CA TYR A 298 -16.85 7.75 19.91
C TYR A 298 -16.61 7.03 21.23
N SER A 299 -15.40 6.49 21.39
CA SER A 299 -14.96 5.80 22.60
C SER A 299 -14.43 6.78 23.65
N THR A 300 -13.91 7.94 23.23
CA THR A 300 -13.16 8.85 24.12
C THR A 300 -13.80 10.22 24.35
N TYR A 301 -14.90 10.56 23.68
CA TYR A 301 -15.64 11.79 23.95
C TYR A 301 -17.11 11.68 23.55
N SER A 302 -17.95 12.52 24.16
CA SER A 302 -19.38 12.62 23.84
C SER A 302 -19.59 13.44 22.56
N GLU A 303 -20.61 13.08 21.77
CA GLU A 303 -21.06 13.86 20.62
C GLU A 303 -22.58 13.83 20.52
N GLU A 304 -23.13 14.81 19.80
CA GLU A 304 -24.49 14.74 19.29
C GLU A 304 -24.53 13.70 18.16
N LYS A 305 -25.44 12.72 18.25
CA LYS A 305 -25.52 11.52 17.39
C LYS A 305 -26.04 11.82 15.97
N GLU A 306 -25.53 12.87 15.35
CA GLU A 306 -26.04 13.39 14.07
C GLU A 306 -25.61 12.56 12.87
N TYR A 307 -24.47 11.89 12.97
CA TYR A 307 -23.88 11.08 11.90
C TYR A 307 -23.22 9.82 12.43
N ASP A 308 -23.18 8.79 11.59
CA ASP A 308 -22.54 7.53 11.92
C ASP A 308 -21.06 7.54 11.56
N MET A 309 -20.71 8.10 10.40
CA MET A 309 -19.34 8.24 9.93
C MET A 309 -19.02 9.70 9.70
N TRP A 310 -17.80 10.13 10.02
CA TRP A 310 -17.38 11.51 9.72
C TRP A 310 -17.42 11.75 8.20
N ALA A 311 -16.70 10.92 7.44
CA ALA A 311 -16.72 10.99 5.99
C ALA A 311 -16.40 9.66 5.34
N ALA A 312 -16.79 9.48 4.08
CA ALA A 312 -16.27 8.37 3.30
C ALA A 312 -14.82 8.66 2.87
N ILE A 313 -14.60 9.85 2.31
CA ILE A 313 -13.29 10.32 1.84
C ILE A 313 -13.00 11.68 2.46
N SER A 314 -11.84 11.84 3.09
CA SER A 314 -11.31 13.13 3.53
C SER A 314 -10.03 13.50 2.81
N VAL A 315 -9.95 14.74 2.34
CA VAL A 315 -8.84 15.31 1.57
C VAL A 315 -8.34 16.58 2.22
N TYR A 316 -7.12 16.52 2.72
CA TYR A 316 -6.41 17.60 3.40
C TYR A 316 -5.08 17.93 2.70
N ALA A 317 -4.94 17.56 1.43
CA ALA A 317 -3.75 17.82 0.61
C ALA A 317 -4.11 18.04 -0.86
N ASN A 318 -3.20 18.68 -1.60
CA ASN A 318 -3.44 19.09 -2.98
C ASN A 318 -3.34 17.93 -4.00
N HIS A 319 -3.77 18.18 -5.23
CA HIS A 319 -3.62 17.28 -6.38
C HIS A 319 -4.27 15.91 -6.13
N VAL A 320 -5.58 15.94 -5.90
CA VAL A 320 -6.38 14.75 -5.62
C VAL A 320 -7.49 14.62 -6.64
N THR A 321 -7.63 13.45 -7.25
CA THR A 321 -8.75 13.13 -8.14
C THR A 321 -9.59 12.02 -7.52
N ILE A 322 -10.88 12.26 -7.37
CA ILE A 322 -11.89 11.32 -6.89
C ILE A 322 -12.85 11.07 -8.04
N SER A 323 -12.84 9.88 -8.64
CA SER A 323 -13.70 9.63 -9.81
C SER A 323 -14.31 8.23 -9.88
N HIS A 324 -15.52 8.12 -10.43
CA HIS A 324 -16.18 6.82 -10.65
C HIS A 324 -16.34 5.99 -9.36
N ASN A 325 -16.37 6.61 -8.18
CA ASN A 325 -16.62 5.89 -6.94
C ASN A 325 -18.12 5.81 -6.66
N LYS A 326 -18.53 4.73 -6.01
CA LYS A 326 -19.90 4.52 -5.51
C LYS A 326 -19.86 4.56 -3.99
N ILE A 327 -20.46 5.58 -3.41
CA ILE A 327 -20.48 5.80 -1.97
C ILE A 327 -21.93 5.86 -1.51
N ALA A 328 -22.30 4.94 -0.63
CA ALA A 328 -23.66 4.77 -0.15
C ALA A 328 -23.66 4.18 1.26
N GLY A 329 -24.82 3.81 1.78
CA GLY A 329 -24.91 3.16 3.07
C GLY A 329 -26.31 3.22 3.66
N VAL A 330 -26.47 2.55 4.79
CA VAL A 330 -27.67 2.67 5.63
C VAL A 330 -27.60 3.97 6.42
N GLY A 331 -26.43 4.24 7.02
CA GLY A 331 -26.20 5.36 7.92
C GLY A 331 -25.71 6.64 7.28
N ASN A 332 -25.68 7.67 8.10
CA ASN A 332 -25.34 9.01 7.69
C ASN A 332 -23.83 9.26 7.76
N TYR A 333 -23.32 9.91 6.72
CA TYR A 333 -22.07 10.65 6.78
C TYR A 333 -22.35 12.07 7.28
N ALA A 334 -21.47 12.63 8.11
CA ALA A 334 -21.46 14.08 8.35
C ALA A 334 -21.22 14.81 7.02
N ARG A 335 -20.31 14.23 6.22
CA ARG A 335 -20.02 14.67 4.87
C ARG A 335 -19.54 13.50 4.03
N ILE A 336 -20.04 13.30 2.80
CA ILE A 336 -19.59 12.12 2.03
C ILE A 336 -18.14 12.31 1.58
N ILE A 337 -17.87 13.47 0.95
CA ILE A 337 -16.52 13.92 0.63
C ILE A 337 -16.21 15.18 1.44
N ASP A 338 -15.16 15.10 2.26
CA ASP A 338 -14.62 16.19 3.06
C ASP A 338 -13.36 16.73 2.42
N VAL A 339 -13.33 18.00 2.01
CA VAL A 339 -12.11 18.66 1.54
C VAL A 339 -11.80 19.82 2.47
N ALA A 340 -10.64 19.81 3.12
CA ALA A 340 -10.22 20.92 3.99
C ALA A 340 -8.82 21.42 3.67
N ASN A 341 -8.68 22.73 3.44
CA ASN A 341 -7.41 23.41 3.19
C ASN A 341 -6.58 22.80 2.01
N ALA A 342 -7.26 22.31 0.97
CA ALA A 342 -6.65 21.67 -0.20
C ALA A 342 -6.99 22.43 -1.50
N SER A 343 -6.18 22.24 -2.52
CA SER A 343 -6.36 22.81 -3.87
C SER A 343 -6.06 21.76 -4.95
N ASP A 344 -6.48 22.03 -6.18
CA ASP A 344 -6.32 21.08 -7.30
C ASP A 344 -7.02 19.74 -6.99
N VAL A 345 -8.31 19.84 -6.68
CA VAL A 345 -9.16 18.70 -6.31
C VAL A 345 -10.27 18.52 -7.34
N HIS A 346 -10.33 17.33 -7.93
CA HIS A 346 -11.29 16.99 -8.98
C HIS A 346 -12.19 15.84 -8.54
N ILE A 347 -13.50 16.10 -8.45
CA ILE A 347 -14.55 15.15 -8.03
C ILE A 347 -15.45 14.92 -9.24
N ILE A 348 -15.26 13.79 -9.94
CA ILE A 348 -15.82 13.58 -11.27
C ILE A 348 -16.54 12.23 -11.39
N LYS A 349 -17.79 12.21 -11.88
CA LYS A 349 -18.53 10.97 -12.19
C LYS A 349 -18.69 10.01 -11.01
N ASN A 350 -18.87 10.53 -9.79
CA ASN A 350 -19.13 9.70 -8.61
C ASN A 350 -20.64 9.57 -8.36
N TYR A 351 -21.05 8.45 -7.78
CA TYR A 351 -22.36 8.28 -7.17
C TYR A 351 -22.23 8.43 -5.66
N LEU A 352 -22.79 9.50 -5.09
CA LEU A 352 -22.65 9.89 -3.70
C LEU A 352 -24.04 9.97 -3.07
N ARG A 353 -24.39 8.99 -2.23
CA ARG A 353 -25.67 8.91 -1.56
C ARG A 353 -25.49 8.83 -0.05
N ASN A 354 -26.11 9.74 0.68
CA ASN A 354 -26.16 9.64 2.13
C ASN A 354 -27.23 8.64 2.60
N GLY A 355 -27.09 8.19 3.85
CA GLY A 355 -27.83 7.09 4.47
C GLY A 355 -29.25 6.89 3.98
N GLY A 356 -29.53 5.70 3.45
CA GLY A 356 -30.85 5.36 2.94
C GLY A 356 -31.95 5.31 4.01
N LYS A 357 -31.59 5.13 5.28
CA LYS A 357 -32.52 5.09 6.42
C LYS A 357 -32.33 6.25 7.40
N GLY A 358 -31.31 7.08 7.21
CA GLY A 358 -30.92 8.17 8.13
C GLY A 358 -31.48 9.53 7.75
N SER A 359 -31.44 10.47 8.72
CA SER A 359 -31.75 11.88 8.47
C SER A 359 -30.50 12.61 7.95
N TYR A 360 -30.58 13.20 6.76
CA TYR A 360 -29.47 13.93 6.15
C TYR A 360 -29.53 15.44 6.43
N ASN A 361 -30.34 15.86 7.41
CA ASN A 361 -30.60 17.28 7.74
C ASN A 361 -29.35 18.06 8.17
N HIS A 362 -28.29 17.38 8.61
CA HIS A 362 -27.01 17.99 9.01
C HIS A 362 -25.84 17.57 8.12
N SER A 363 -26.12 16.89 7.00
CA SER A 363 -25.07 16.34 6.14
C SER A 363 -24.80 17.16 4.89
N SER A 364 -23.53 17.32 4.55
CA SER A 364 -23.11 17.88 3.26
C SER A 364 -22.57 16.77 2.35
N ILE A 365 -23.12 16.59 1.15
CA ILE A 365 -22.63 15.52 0.27
C ILE A 365 -21.16 15.78 -0.10
N ILE A 366 -20.85 16.98 -0.58
CA ILE A 366 -19.47 17.47 -0.73
C ILE A 366 -19.31 18.71 0.16
N ALA A 367 -18.32 18.71 1.04
CA ALA A 367 -17.95 19.86 1.85
C ALA A 367 -16.53 20.33 1.50
N ILE A 368 -16.37 21.63 1.26
CA ILE A 368 -15.10 22.27 0.98
C ILE A 368 -14.89 23.39 1.99
N THR A 369 -13.91 23.23 2.86
CA THR A 369 -13.65 24.18 3.95
C THR A 369 -12.24 24.73 3.90
N SER A 370 -12.09 26.04 4.09
CA SER A 370 -10.83 26.69 4.42
C SER A 370 -10.95 27.35 5.79
N ASN A 371 -9.98 27.08 6.66
CA ASN A 371 -9.83 27.78 7.94
C ASN A 371 -8.56 28.64 7.94
N ASN A 372 -7.89 28.73 6.79
CA ASN A 372 -6.67 29.50 6.62
C ASN A 372 -6.91 30.62 5.61
N SER A 373 -7.23 31.82 6.11
CA SER A 373 -7.48 33.01 5.29
C SER A 373 -6.28 33.40 4.42
N LYS A 374 -5.06 32.95 4.75
CA LYS A 374 -3.84 33.21 3.97
C LYS A 374 -3.62 32.22 2.82
N ARG A 375 -4.36 31.11 2.78
CA ARG A 375 -4.23 30.08 1.73
C ARG A 375 -5.53 29.97 0.96
N ALA A 376 -5.60 30.66 -0.18
CA ALA A 376 -6.72 30.53 -1.10
C ALA A 376 -6.82 29.08 -1.61
N ILE A 377 -7.99 28.48 -1.45
CA ILE A 377 -8.34 27.20 -2.08
C ILE A 377 -8.75 27.48 -3.53
N LYS A 378 -8.21 26.70 -4.49
CA LYS A 378 -8.41 26.94 -5.92
C LYS A 378 -8.39 25.66 -6.74
N ASN A 379 -8.78 25.78 -8.01
CA ASN A 379 -8.72 24.73 -9.02
C ASN A 379 -9.55 23.50 -8.63
N PHE A 380 -10.84 23.73 -8.40
CA PHE A 380 -11.80 22.67 -8.10
C PHE A 380 -12.61 22.32 -9.33
N THR A 381 -12.93 21.05 -9.47
CA THR A 381 -13.80 20.53 -10.53
C THR A 381 -14.77 19.54 -9.92
N ILE A 382 -16.07 19.81 -10.02
CA ILE A 382 -17.15 18.95 -9.52
C ILE A 382 -18.08 18.68 -10.69
N LEU A 383 -17.85 17.58 -11.41
CA LEU A 383 -18.53 17.31 -12.69
C LEU A 383 -19.21 15.96 -12.74
N HIS A 384 -20.41 15.92 -13.31
CA HIS A 384 -21.10 14.67 -13.66
C HIS A 384 -21.33 13.71 -12.47
N ASN A 385 -21.38 14.23 -11.25
CA ASN A 385 -21.68 13.43 -10.07
C ASN A 385 -23.19 13.26 -9.89
N VAL A 386 -23.59 12.18 -9.21
CA VAL A 386 -24.95 12.00 -8.71
C VAL A 386 -24.91 12.22 -7.20
N LEU A 387 -25.56 13.27 -6.72
CA LEU A 387 -25.60 13.69 -5.32
C LEU A 387 -27.00 13.41 -4.77
N VAL A 388 -27.11 12.50 -3.80
CA VAL A 388 -28.39 12.02 -3.26
C VAL A 388 -28.42 12.17 -1.74
N ASN A 389 -29.50 12.74 -1.21
CA ASN A 389 -29.78 12.90 0.23
C ASN A 389 -28.76 13.79 0.98
N GLY A 390 -29.01 15.10 1.05
CA GLY A 390 -28.11 16.01 1.76
C GLY A 390 -28.80 17.30 2.21
N ARG A 391 -28.34 17.88 3.33
CA ARG A 391 -28.63 19.28 3.63
C ARG A 391 -28.02 20.16 2.54
N TYR A 392 -26.76 19.91 2.20
CA TYR A 392 -26.05 20.57 1.10
C TYR A 392 -25.62 19.56 0.04
N GLY A 393 -25.76 19.92 -1.24
CA GLY A 393 -25.17 19.19 -2.35
C GLY A 393 -23.67 19.44 -2.38
N VAL A 394 -23.31 20.71 -2.59
CA VAL A 394 -21.95 21.21 -2.43
C VAL A 394 -21.97 22.35 -1.42
N TYR A 395 -21.27 22.18 -0.31
CA TYR A 395 -21.06 23.24 0.68
C TYR A 395 -19.63 23.79 0.57
N ALA A 396 -19.50 25.10 0.48
CA ALA A 396 -18.21 25.80 0.58
C ALA A 396 -18.29 26.94 1.62
N ASN A 397 -17.35 27.00 2.56
CA ASN A 397 -17.32 28.06 3.58
C ASN A 397 -16.50 29.30 3.17
N SER A 398 -15.95 29.29 1.96
CA SER A 398 -15.11 30.38 1.42
C SER A 398 -15.23 30.39 -0.10
N ASN A 399 -14.99 31.54 -0.72
CA ASN A 399 -14.94 31.63 -2.18
C ASN A 399 -13.87 30.70 -2.77
N ILE A 400 -14.18 30.04 -3.89
CA ILE A 400 -13.28 29.12 -4.59
C ILE A 400 -13.06 29.65 -6.02
N PRO A 401 -12.01 30.44 -6.26
CA PRO A 401 -11.70 30.95 -7.59
C PRO A 401 -11.56 29.82 -8.62
N GLY A 402 -12.29 29.96 -9.72
CA GLY A 402 -12.25 29.00 -10.83
C GLY A 402 -12.90 27.65 -10.53
N LEU A 403 -13.79 27.56 -9.53
CA LEU A 403 -14.63 26.38 -9.32
C LEU A 403 -15.44 26.06 -10.58
N LYS A 404 -15.24 24.86 -11.12
CA LYS A 404 -16.05 24.31 -12.22
C LYS A 404 -17.04 23.29 -11.67
N GLU A 405 -18.27 23.70 -11.44
CA GLU A 405 -19.37 22.81 -11.03
C GLU A 405 -20.41 22.72 -12.16
N LEU A 406 -20.48 21.58 -12.85
CA LEU A 406 -21.33 21.41 -14.02
C LEU A 406 -21.90 19.98 -14.09
N ASN A 407 -23.10 19.85 -14.62
CA ASN A 407 -23.74 18.57 -14.97
C ASN A 407 -23.86 17.56 -13.81
N ASN A 408 -23.94 18.03 -12.56
CA ASN A 408 -24.23 17.16 -11.42
C ASN A 408 -25.74 16.90 -11.32
N LYS A 409 -26.13 15.64 -11.14
CA LYS A 409 -27.52 15.26 -10.86
C LYS A 409 -27.76 15.34 -9.36
N ILE A 410 -28.65 16.22 -8.92
CA ILE A 410 -28.98 16.44 -7.52
C ILE A 410 -30.36 15.84 -7.22
N VAL A 411 -30.46 14.99 -6.20
CA VAL A 411 -31.71 14.32 -5.80
C VAL A 411 -31.88 14.45 -4.30
N ASN A 412 -33.02 15.00 -3.85
CA ASN A 412 -33.37 15.12 -2.44
C ASN A 412 -32.29 15.87 -1.60
N VAL A 413 -32.00 17.09 -2.04
CA VAL A 413 -31.03 17.97 -1.39
C VAL A 413 -31.68 19.30 -1.06
N LYS A 414 -31.50 19.80 0.16
CA LYS A 414 -32.17 21.02 0.65
C LYS A 414 -31.56 22.30 0.08
N TYR A 415 -30.24 22.41 0.07
CA TYR A 415 -29.48 23.54 -0.46
C TYR A 415 -28.48 23.04 -1.49
N ARG A 416 -28.46 23.67 -2.67
CA ARG A 416 -27.60 23.22 -3.77
C ARG A 416 -26.15 23.59 -3.51
#